data_AF-A0AAV0IX13-F1
#
_entry.id   AF-A0AAV0IX13-F1
#
_cell.length_a   1.000
_cell.length_b   1.000
_cell.length_c   1.000
_cell.angle_alpha   90.00
_cell.angle_beta   90.00
_cell.angle_gamma   90.00
#
_symmetry.space_group_name_H-M   'P 1'
#
loop_
_entity.id
_entity.type
_entity.pdbx_description
1 polymer ?
#
loop_
_entity_poly.entity_id
_entity_poly.type
_entity_poly.pdbx_seq_one_letter_code
_entity_poly.pdbx_strand_id
1 'polypeptide(L)'
;MSPESEILIYKTESVHRLHGRWIYYEDVTFRDILFDSARRGGGLLIVNSLRTRIINSYFLNFTTQGILVQGGHETYIASCFLGQKSTVGDDEHEADFFGTAIDLASNDNSVTDTVLFSSQTGLLLRGQANMVSGLHVYNKGVKYRGTGIYVKESAAFNRIDNSYMDYTSIVMEDPYFVHLTNSMFLGDGNVVLKSVYGRMAGLTVRDNFFHGFKREIVEVEGEFKVVDQVVVDGNQANKAMPVRSTVGRVTVAGNGTKWVADFNDQLLFPDKIDHFQYSFYVKGRGRGGRLPVHAATNVSGNVVVVESDEAVDAVVSVVVDQFKKVREATY
;
A
#
# COMPACT_ATOMS: atom_id res chain seq x y z
N MET A 1 11.72 12.11 42.47
CA MET A 1 10.26 11.89 42.47
C MET A 1 9.62 13.22 42.83
N SER A 2 9.07 13.96 41.85
CA SER A 2 8.15 15.06 42.15
C SER A 2 6.73 14.47 42.18
N PRO A 3 6.01 14.57 43.31
CA PRO A 3 4.60 14.29 43.36
C PRO A 3 3.88 15.51 42.80
N GLU A 4 3.19 15.34 41.67
CA GLU A 4 2.17 16.21 41.04
C GLU A 4 2.33 16.19 39.52
N SER A 5 1.99 15.04 38.93
CA SER A 5 1.51 15.00 37.55
C SER A 5 0.06 14.56 37.61
N GLU A 6 -0.85 15.49 37.93
CA GLU A 6 -2.27 15.28 37.70
C GLU A 6 -2.47 15.17 36.18
N ILE A 7 -2.86 13.99 35.72
CA ILE A 7 -3.42 13.83 34.38
C ILE A 7 -4.80 14.51 34.43
N LEU A 8 -4.87 15.75 33.94
CA LEU A 8 -6.12 16.49 33.75
C LEU A 8 -6.94 15.81 32.64
N ILE A 9 -7.83 14.88 33.01
CA ILE A 9 -8.86 14.36 32.13
C ILE A 9 -10.04 15.34 32.17
N TYR A 10 -10.09 16.28 31.22
CA TYR A 10 -11.30 17.09 31.00
C TYR A 10 -12.40 16.18 30.44
N LYS A 11 -13.42 15.93 31.25
CA LYS A 11 -14.63 15.19 30.82
C LYS A 11 -15.65 16.19 30.29
N THR A 12 -15.75 16.31 28.97
CA THR A 12 -16.98 16.79 28.32
C THR A 12 -17.89 15.58 28.08
N GLU A 13 -18.92 15.42 28.91
CA GLU A 13 -19.99 14.44 28.66
C GLU A 13 -20.88 14.94 27.54
N SER A 14 -20.53 14.59 26.30
CA SER A 14 -21.38 14.81 25.14
C SER A 14 -21.83 13.46 24.59
N VAL A 15 -23.11 13.16 24.77
CA VAL A 15 -23.73 11.94 24.26
C VAL A 15 -24.19 12.20 22.83
N HIS A 16 -23.43 11.70 21.85
CA HIS A 16 -23.80 11.77 20.43
C HIS A 16 -24.27 10.41 19.91
N ARG A 17 -25.02 10.44 18.80
CA ARG A 17 -25.38 9.23 18.05
C ARG A 17 -24.78 9.29 16.65
N LEU A 18 -23.86 8.38 16.34
CA LEU A 18 -23.20 8.25 15.03
C LEU A 18 -23.39 6.83 14.50
N HIS A 19 -23.88 6.72 13.26
CA HIS A 19 -24.19 5.44 12.59
C HIS A 19 -24.95 4.43 13.48
N GLY A 20 -25.87 4.92 14.32
CA GLY A 20 -26.67 4.09 15.23
C GLY A 20 -25.96 3.65 16.52
N ARG A 21 -24.72 4.08 16.77
CA ARG A 21 -23.98 3.83 18.02
C ARG A 21 -23.90 5.10 18.87
N TRP A 22 -23.81 4.91 20.17
CA TRP A 22 -23.60 5.98 21.14
C TRP A 22 -22.12 6.32 21.25
N ILE A 23 -21.82 7.61 21.29
CA ILE A 23 -20.52 8.19 21.62
C ILE A 23 -20.60 8.72 23.04
N TYR A 24 -19.60 8.42 23.85
CA TYR A 24 -19.61 8.75 25.28
C TYR A 24 -18.50 9.71 25.69
N TYR A 25 -17.45 9.82 24.88
CA TYR A 25 -16.26 10.61 25.20
C TYR A 25 -15.90 11.47 24.00
N GLU A 26 -15.56 12.72 24.25
CA GLU A 26 -15.17 13.66 23.22
C GLU A 26 -14.05 14.56 23.72
N ASP A 27 -13.16 14.93 22.79
CA ASP A 27 -12.10 15.93 22.99
C ASP A 27 -11.08 15.57 24.10
N VAL A 28 -10.73 14.29 24.17
CA VAL A 28 -9.73 13.77 25.12
C VAL A 28 -8.34 13.83 24.49
N THR A 29 -7.35 14.34 25.23
CA THR A 29 -5.95 14.39 24.77
C THR A 29 -5.01 13.68 25.73
N PHE A 30 -4.22 12.74 25.21
CA PHE A 30 -3.06 12.13 25.84
C PHE A 30 -1.80 12.71 25.19
N ARG A 31 -0.91 13.29 25.99
CA ARG A 31 0.29 13.96 25.47
C ARG A 31 1.49 13.78 26.40
N ASP A 32 2.66 13.48 25.83
CA ASP A 32 3.93 13.39 26.55
C ASP A 32 3.94 12.28 27.63
N ILE A 33 3.25 11.15 27.36
CA ILE A 33 3.09 10.04 28.31
C ILE A 33 3.88 8.81 27.86
N LEU A 34 4.56 8.16 28.80
CA LEU A 34 5.06 6.79 28.66
C LEU A 34 4.01 5.79 29.18
N PHE A 35 3.51 4.93 28.30
CA PHE A 35 2.69 3.77 28.63
C PHE A 35 3.57 2.51 28.59
N ASP A 36 3.98 2.02 29.75
CA ASP A 36 4.69 0.73 29.87
C ASP A 36 3.72 -0.34 30.41
N SER A 37 3.34 -1.27 29.54
CA SER A 37 2.42 -2.36 29.88
C SER A 37 3.09 -3.49 30.68
N ALA A 38 4.39 -3.40 30.99
CA ALA A 38 5.14 -4.38 31.80
C ALA A 38 4.95 -5.84 31.34
N ARG A 39 4.84 -6.06 30.03
CA ARG A 39 4.60 -7.36 29.37
C ARG A 39 3.23 -7.96 29.72
N ARG A 40 2.22 -7.11 29.98
CA ARG A 40 0.86 -7.49 30.34
C ARG A 40 -0.16 -6.67 29.56
N GLY A 41 -1.02 -7.34 28.79
CA GLY A 41 -2.14 -6.67 28.12
C GLY A 41 -1.69 -5.66 27.06
N GLY A 42 -2.36 -4.51 27.01
CA GLY A 42 -2.14 -3.46 26.01
C GLY A 42 -1.80 -2.11 26.64
N GLY A 43 -1.64 -1.09 25.81
CA GLY A 43 -1.36 0.28 26.27
C GLY A 43 -2.64 1.09 26.49
N LEU A 44 -3.34 1.44 25.41
CA LEU A 44 -4.52 2.30 25.45
C LEU A 44 -5.67 1.74 24.62
N LEU A 45 -6.85 1.67 25.22
CA LEU A 45 -8.11 1.29 24.58
C LEU A 45 -9.03 2.51 24.47
N ILE A 46 -9.37 2.89 23.24
CA ILE A 46 -10.33 3.96 22.93
C ILE A 46 -11.60 3.31 22.41
N VAL A 47 -12.74 3.61 23.03
CA VAL A 47 -14.03 3.01 22.67
C VAL A 47 -15.09 4.09 22.52
N ASN A 48 -15.73 4.15 21.34
CA ASN A 48 -16.86 5.05 21.07
C ASN A 48 -16.58 6.51 21.48
N SER A 49 -15.43 7.02 21.01
CA SER A 49 -14.97 8.37 21.30
C SER A 49 -14.90 9.23 20.03
N LEU A 50 -14.96 10.55 20.20
CA LEU A 50 -14.71 11.53 19.15
C LEU A 50 -13.51 12.41 19.50
N ARG A 51 -12.78 12.86 18.47
CA ARG A 51 -11.75 13.91 18.59
C ARG A 51 -10.70 13.59 19.66
N THR A 52 -10.32 12.31 19.76
CA THR A 52 -9.32 11.86 20.72
C THR A 52 -7.94 12.06 20.12
N ARG A 53 -7.00 12.63 20.89
CA ARG A 53 -5.64 12.92 20.43
C ARG A 53 -4.64 12.15 21.29
N ILE A 54 -3.76 11.39 20.66
CA ILE A 54 -2.62 10.72 21.28
C ILE A 54 -1.37 11.30 20.62
N ILE A 55 -0.64 12.14 21.34
CA ILE A 55 0.42 12.97 20.78
C ILE A 55 1.71 12.74 21.56
N ASN A 56 2.84 12.64 20.86
CA ASN A 56 4.18 12.58 21.48
C ASN A 56 4.28 11.60 22.65
N SER A 57 3.68 10.43 22.47
CA SER A 57 3.58 9.41 23.52
C SER A 57 4.35 8.16 23.14
N TYR A 58 4.84 7.46 24.16
CA TYR A 58 5.68 6.27 24.00
C TYR A 58 4.95 5.06 24.57
N PHE A 59 4.85 3.97 23.81
CA PHE A 59 4.19 2.73 24.22
C PHE A 59 5.18 1.56 24.18
N LEU A 60 5.36 0.87 25.31
CA LEU A 60 6.30 -0.23 25.47
C LEU A 60 5.68 -1.46 26.11
N ASN A 61 6.29 -2.61 25.81
CA ASN A 61 6.06 -3.87 26.52
C ASN A 61 4.60 -4.35 26.51
N PHE A 62 3.80 -3.99 25.51
CA PHE A 62 2.47 -4.58 25.33
C PHE A 62 2.58 -6.02 24.82
N THR A 63 1.64 -6.89 25.22
CA THR A 63 1.49 -8.25 24.69
C THR A 63 0.24 -8.41 23.84
N THR A 64 -0.56 -7.36 23.69
CA THR A 64 -1.75 -7.33 22.81
C THR A 64 -1.64 -6.16 21.85
N GLN A 65 -2.36 -5.06 22.09
CA GLN A 65 -2.32 -3.84 21.31
C GLN A 65 -1.60 -2.73 22.07
N GLY A 66 -0.70 -2.00 21.41
CA GLY A 66 -0.18 -0.73 21.94
C GLY A 66 -1.33 0.27 22.07
N ILE A 67 -2.01 0.55 20.96
CA ILE A 67 -3.26 1.31 20.92
C ILE A 67 -4.33 0.50 20.18
N LEU A 68 -5.52 0.41 20.76
CA LEU A 68 -6.71 -0.17 20.13
C LEU A 68 -7.83 0.88 20.10
N VAL A 69 -8.33 1.19 18.90
CA VAL A 69 -9.48 2.08 18.70
C VAL A 69 -10.67 1.26 18.22
N GLN A 70 -11.79 1.31 18.95
CA GLN A 70 -13.00 0.54 18.66
C GLN A 70 -14.23 1.45 18.59
N GLY A 71 -14.77 1.63 17.38
CA GLY A 71 -15.84 2.61 17.14
C GLY A 71 -15.38 4.05 17.37
N GLY A 72 -16.34 4.99 17.33
CA GLY A 72 -15.99 6.42 17.31
C GLY A 72 -15.49 6.88 15.94
N HIS A 73 -15.05 8.13 15.86
CA HIS A 73 -14.44 8.76 14.68
C HIS A 73 -13.35 9.74 15.16
N GLU A 74 -12.50 10.23 14.25
CA GLU A 74 -11.61 11.36 14.52
C GLU A 74 -10.60 11.11 15.67
N THR A 75 -10.04 9.90 15.77
CA THR A 75 -8.86 9.66 16.61
C THR A 75 -7.60 10.04 15.86
N TYR A 76 -6.76 10.87 16.47
CA TYR A 76 -5.49 11.35 15.91
C TYR A 76 -4.33 10.81 16.74
N ILE A 77 -3.49 9.97 16.13
CA ILE A 77 -2.26 9.42 16.72
C ILE A 77 -1.08 10.08 16.00
N ALA A 78 -0.28 10.87 16.71
CA ALA A 78 0.76 11.69 16.09
C ALA A 78 2.06 11.71 16.88
N SER A 79 3.20 11.63 16.18
CA SER A 79 4.54 11.75 16.78
C SER A 79 4.81 10.73 17.88
N CYS A 80 4.25 9.52 17.78
CA CYS A 80 4.38 8.48 18.79
C CYS A 80 5.48 7.47 18.49
N PHE A 81 5.90 6.74 19.52
CA PHE A 81 6.77 5.57 19.40
C PHE A 81 6.07 4.37 20.03
N LEU A 82 5.89 3.29 19.28
CA LEU A 82 5.19 2.09 19.77
C LEU A 82 5.96 0.83 19.43
N GLY A 83 6.33 0.05 20.45
CA GLY A 83 6.86 -1.28 20.23
C GLY A 83 6.62 -2.25 21.37
N GLN A 84 6.38 -3.53 21.01
CA GLN A 84 6.19 -4.58 22.01
C GLN A 84 7.49 -4.84 22.79
N LYS A 85 8.65 -4.57 22.19
CA LYS A 85 9.96 -4.71 22.83
C LYS A 85 10.89 -3.56 22.44
N SER A 86 11.55 -2.96 23.43
CA SER A 86 12.58 -1.95 23.21
C SER A 86 13.85 -2.59 22.65
N THR A 87 14.00 -2.59 21.33
CA THR A 87 15.19 -3.04 20.60
C THR A 87 15.35 -2.21 19.33
N VAL A 88 16.55 -2.20 18.76
CA VAL A 88 16.92 -1.47 17.55
C VAL A 88 17.02 -2.37 16.31
N GLY A 89 16.54 -3.62 16.41
CA GLY A 89 16.65 -4.65 15.39
C GLY A 89 17.59 -5.79 15.80
N ASP A 90 17.60 -6.87 15.02
CA ASP A 90 18.42 -8.08 15.23
C ASP A 90 18.26 -8.73 16.61
N ASP A 91 17.06 -8.64 17.17
CA ASP A 91 16.72 -9.32 18.42
C ASP A 91 16.63 -10.83 18.15
N GLU A 92 17.36 -11.63 18.92
CA GLU A 92 17.38 -13.09 18.76
C GLU A 92 15.99 -13.74 18.90
N HIS A 93 15.05 -13.04 19.54
CA HIS A 93 13.65 -13.46 19.73
C HIS A 93 12.66 -12.69 18.85
N GLU A 94 13.10 -12.01 17.79
CA GLU A 94 12.21 -11.27 16.87
C GLU A 94 11.13 -12.19 16.27
N ALA A 95 11.48 -13.46 16.01
CA ALA A 95 10.55 -14.48 15.54
C ALA A 95 9.36 -14.72 16.48
N ASP A 96 9.51 -14.39 17.77
CA ASP A 96 8.49 -14.57 18.80
C ASP A 96 7.63 -13.32 19.03
N PHE A 97 7.85 -12.22 18.30
CA PHE A 97 6.97 -11.05 18.42
C PHE A 97 5.57 -11.39 17.89
N PHE A 98 4.52 -10.97 18.61
CA PHE A 98 3.11 -11.32 18.33
C PHE A 98 2.11 -10.17 18.55
N GLY A 99 2.53 -9.06 19.17
CA GLY A 99 1.68 -7.91 19.43
C GLY A 99 1.38 -7.08 18.18
N THR A 100 0.38 -6.22 18.28
CA THR A 100 0.02 -5.21 17.27
C THR A 100 0.28 -3.82 17.84
N ALA A 101 1.04 -2.95 17.17
CA ALA A 101 1.33 -1.63 17.73
C ALA A 101 0.08 -0.73 17.73
N ILE A 102 -0.62 -0.64 16.60
CA ILE A 102 -1.88 0.11 16.48
C ILE A 102 -2.93 -0.75 15.76
N ASP A 103 -4.13 -0.83 16.33
CA ASP A 103 -5.31 -1.44 15.71
C ASP A 103 -6.45 -0.42 15.59
N LEU A 104 -6.79 -0.05 14.35
CA LEU A 104 -7.87 0.87 14.02
C LEU A 104 -9.11 0.10 13.56
N ALA A 105 -9.94 -0.28 14.54
CA ALA A 105 -11.28 -0.85 14.36
C ALA A 105 -12.36 0.24 14.34
N SER A 106 -12.07 1.32 13.62
CA SER A 106 -12.85 2.54 13.59
C SER A 106 -12.53 3.36 12.32
N ASN A 107 -13.38 4.33 12.01
CA ASN A 107 -13.32 5.11 10.78
C ASN A 107 -12.80 6.54 11.03
N ASP A 108 -12.39 7.22 9.97
CA ASP A 108 -12.03 8.65 9.97
C ASP A 108 -10.94 9.03 10.98
N ASN A 109 -9.97 8.14 11.21
CA ASN A 109 -8.82 8.38 12.08
C ASN A 109 -7.60 8.81 11.28
N SER A 110 -6.60 9.36 11.97
CA SER A 110 -5.28 9.66 11.38
C SER A 110 -4.16 9.09 12.22
N VAL A 111 -3.15 8.50 11.56
CA VAL A 111 -1.87 8.14 12.16
C VAL A 111 -0.77 8.88 11.41
N THR A 112 -0.08 9.80 12.07
CA THR A 112 0.96 10.63 11.44
C THR A 112 2.28 10.59 12.20
N ASP A 113 3.39 10.65 11.46
CA ASP A 113 4.74 10.87 12.00
C ASP A 113 5.10 9.92 13.16
N THR A 114 4.66 8.67 13.07
CA THR A 114 4.71 7.69 14.17
C THR A 114 5.65 6.55 13.83
N VAL A 115 6.44 6.14 14.83
CA VAL A 115 7.40 5.04 14.72
C VAL A 115 6.81 3.77 15.31
N LEU A 116 6.73 2.71 14.52
CA LEU A 116 6.20 1.41 14.91
C LEU A 116 7.31 0.37 14.82
N PHE A 117 7.60 -0.31 15.93
CA PHE A 117 8.75 -1.21 15.99
C PHE A 117 8.46 -2.49 16.80
N SER A 118 9.29 -3.51 16.58
CA SER A 118 9.36 -4.73 17.39
C SER A 118 8.01 -5.38 17.73
N SER A 119 7.07 -5.38 16.79
CA SER A 119 5.73 -5.97 16.90
C SER A 119 5.48 -6.91 15.72
N GLN A 120 4.56 -7.86 15.84
CA GLN A 120 4.18 -8.72 14.71
C GLN A 120 3.49 -7.90 13.61
N THR A 121 2.64 -6.97 14.02
CA THR A 121 1.94 -6.06 13.12
C THR A 121 2.15 -4.63 13.58
N GLY A 122 2.69 -3.76 12.72
CA GLY A 122 2.80 -2.33 13.02
C GLY A 122 1.41 -1.71 13.13
N LEU A 123 0.71 -1.58 12.00
CA LEU A 123 -0.62 -0.99 11.93
C LEU A 123 -1.62 -1.97 11.31
N LEU A 124 -2.70 -2.26 12.04
CA LEU A 124 -3.85 -3.01 11.55
C LEU A 124 -5.01 -2.04 11.25
N LEU A 125 -5.38 -1.92 9.98
CA LEU A 125 -6.52 -1.14 9.52
C LEU A 125 -7.72 -2.06 9.29
N ARG A 126 -8.80 -1.84 10.05
CA ARG A 126 -10.08 -2.57 9.89
C ARG A 126 -11.24 -1.64 9.54
N GLY A 127 -11.17 -0.39 9.96
CA GLY A 127 -12.16 0.61 9.59
C GLY A 127 -11.79 1.39 8.33
N GLN A 128 -12.72 2.24 7.92
CA GLN A 128 -12.73 2.92 6.64
C GLN A 128 -12.20 4.35 6.75
N ALA A 129 -11.77 4.89 5.61
CA ALA A 129 -11.48 6.32 5.44
C ALA A 129 -10.38 6.91 6.34
N ASN A 130 -9.51 6.07 6.93
CA ASN A 130 -8.39 6.56 7.73
C ASN A 130 -7.27 7.12 6.84
N MET A 131 -6.47 8.02 7.43
CA MET A 131 -5.27 8.59 6.83
C MET A 131 -4.03 8.10 7.58
N VAL A 132 -3.01 7.69 6.85
CA VAL A 132 -1.74 7.21 7.39
C VAL A 132 -0.63 7.92 6.64
N SER A 133 0.24 8.63 7.35
CA SER A 133 1.34 9.37 6.74
C SER A 133 2.58 9.44 7.62
N GLY A 134 3.78 9.44 7.04
CA GLY A 134 5.00 9.65 7.82
C GLY A 134 5.31 8.52 8.81
N LEU A 135 4.85 7.29 8.56
CA LEU A 135 5.22 6.18 9.44
C LEU A 135 6.66 5.74 9.19
N HIS A 136 7.36 5.38 10.25
CA HIS A 136 8.58 4.57 10.15
C HIS A 136 8.33 3.23 10.82
N VAL A 137 8.36 2.15 10.03
CA VAL A 137 7.91 0.83 10.45
C VAL A 137 9.04 -0.17 10.33
N TYR A 138 9.69 -0.46 11.45
CA TYR A 138 10.73 -1.50 11.60
C TYR A 138 10.28 -2.54 12.62
N ASN A 139 9.08 -3.08 12.40
CA ASN A 139 8.55 -4.16 13.20
C ASN A 139 9.17 -5.51 12.78
N LYS A 140 8.62 -6.63 13.26
CA LYS A 140 9.06 -7.97 12.87
C LYS A 140 9.17 -8.06 11.34
N GLY A 141 10.35 -8.41 10.86
CA GLY A 141 10.66 -8.40 9.43
C GLY A 141 9.89 -9.46 8.64
N VAL A 142 9.84 -9.28 7.32
CA VAL A 142 9.23 -10.22 6.38
C VAL A 142 9.77 -11.64 6.52
N LYS A 143 11.06 -11.79 6.84
CA LYS A 143 11.73 -13.09 7.05
C LYS A 143 11.09 -13.91 8.19
N TYR A 144 10.47 -13.23 9.15
CA TYR A 144 9.74 -13.86 10.25
C TYR A 144 8.23 -13.69 10.12
N ARG A 145 7.73 -13.36 8.93
CA ARG A 145 6.30 -13.20 8.62
C ARG A 145 5.63 -12.04 9.38
N GLY A 146 6.39 -11.03 9.79
CA GLY A 146 5.78 -9.81 10.32
C GLY A 146 5.19 -8.93 9.22
N THR A 147 4.33 -7.98 9.61
CA THR A 147 3.60 -7.11 8.69
C THR A 147 3.71 -5.66 9.15
N GLY A 148 4.14 -4.76 8.26
CA GLY A 148 4.23 -3.34 8.58
C GLY A 148 2.85 -2.73 8.72
N ILE A 149 2.07 -2.77 7.63
CA ILE A 149 0.68 -2.32 7.61
C ILE A 149 -0.19 -3.45 7.06
N TYR A 150 -1.25 -3.80 7.77
CA TYR A 150 -2.23 -4.79 7.35
C TYR A 150 -3.56 -4.09 7.11
N VAL A 151 -4.06 -4.14 5.88
CA VAL A 151 -5.34 -3.57 5.47
C VAL A 151 -6.34 -4.72 5.28
N LYS A 152 -7.37 -4.77 6.12
CA LYS A 152 -8.44 -5.76 6.00
C LYS A 152 -9.38 -5.43 4.84
N GLU A 153 -10.09 -6.45 4.36
CA GLU A 153 -11.12 -6.36 3.32
C GLU A 153 -12.25 -5.36 3.63
N SER A 154 -12.49 -5.10 4.91
CA SER A 154 -13.47 -4.13 5.40
C SER A 154 -12.95 -2.68 5.41
N ALA A 155 -11.65 -2.48 5.25
CA ALA A 155 -10.95 -1.21 5.43
C ALA A 155 -10.87 -0.42 4.11
N ALA A 156 -12.04 -0.05 3.58
CA ALA A 156 -12.15 0.76 2.36
C ALA A 156 -11.72 2.22 2.55
N PHE A 157 -11.38 2.91 1.46
CA PHE A 157 -11.13 4.37 1.43
C PHE A 157 -9.91 4.86 2.23
N ASN A 158 -9.04 3.94 2.66
CA ASN A 158 -7.83 4.29 3.42
C ASN A 158 -6.75 4.88 2.50
N ARG A 159 -6.02 5.87 3.01
CA ARG A 159 -4.91 6.54 2.32
C ARG A 159 -3.63 6.34 3.13
N ILE A 160 -2.61 5.75 2.50
CA ILE A 160 -1.28 5.52 3.06
C ILE A 160 -0.29 6.31 2.20
N ASP A 161 0.44 7.22 2.81
CA ASP A 161 1.36 8.11 2.09
C ASP A 161 2.69 8.26 2.84
N ASN A 162 3.76 8.58 2.12
CA ASN A 162 5.03 9.05 2.66
C ASN A 162 5.54 8.25 3.87
N SER A 163 5.50 6.93 3.79
CA SER A 163 5.87 6.04 4.90
C SER A 163 7.11 5.21 4.55
N TYR A 164 7.89 4.85 5.56
CA TYR A 164 9.10 4.05 5.44
C TYR A 164 8.89 2.67 6.07
N MET A 165 8.87 1.64 5.22
CA MET A 165 8.78 0.23 5.60
C MET A 165 10.19 -0.39 5.61
N ASP A 166 10.73 -0.61 6.80
CA ASP A 166 12.08 -1.14 7.00
C ASP A 166 12.01 -2.65 7.24
N TYR A 167 12.40 -3.46 6.24
CA TYR A 167 12.27 -4.93 6.21
C TYR A 167 10.84 -5.47 6.39
N THR A 168 9.81 -4.63 6.20
CA THR A 168 8.41 -4.99 6.45
C THR A 168 7.55 -4.74 5.22
N SER A 169 6.41 -5.42 5.11
CA SER A 169 5.50 -5.31 3.96
C SER A 169 4.18 -4.66 4.32
N ILE A 170 3.50 -4.15 3.29
CA ILE A 170 2.09 -3.78 3.39
C ILE A 170 1.26 -4.91 2.78
N VAL A 171 0.33 -5.47 3.54
CA VAL A 171 -0.58 -6.53 3.09
C VAL A 171 -1.98 -5.96 2.99
N MET A 172 -2.66 -6.17 1.86
CA MET A 172 -4.02 -5.70 1.62
C MET A 172 -4.92 -6.85 1.19
N GLU A 173 -5.93 -7.14 1.99
CA GLU A 173 -6.97 -8.11 1.64
C GLU A 173 -8.07 -7.44 0.82
N ASP A 174 -8.37 -7.98 -0.37
CA ASP A 174 -9.44 -7.50 -1.26
C ASP A 174 -9.62 -5.96 -1.29
N PRO A 175 -8.57 -5.17 -1.63
CA PRO A 175 -8.59 -3.74 -1.37
C PRO A 175 -9.69 -3.03 -2.19
N TYR A 176 -10.41 -2.13 -1.51
CA TYR A 176 -11.49 -1.33 -2.08
C TYR A 176 -11.25 0.17 -1.83
N PHE A 177 -10.94 0.92 -2.89
CA PHE A 177 -10.59 2.34 -2.83
C PHE A 177 -9.43 2.65 -1.86
N VAL A 178 -8.33 1.90 -1.94
CA VAL A 178 -7.14 2.13 -1.12
C VAL A 178 -6.07 2.85 -1.94
N HIS A 179 -5.39 3.82 -1.33
CA HIS A 179 -4.33 4.59 -1.96
C HIS A 179 -3.00 4.39 -1.20
N LEU A 180 -1.93 4.04 -1.90
CA LEU A 180 -0.58 3.88 -1.37
C LEU A 180 0.44 4.63 -2.25
N THR A 181 1.02 5.70 -1.70
CA THR A 181 1.96 6.55 -2.45
C THR A 181 3.18 7.00 -1.67
N ASN A 182 4.21 7.44 -2.41
CA ASN A 182 5.40 8.13 -1.91
C ASN A 182 6.16 7.39 -0.79
N SER A 183 6.00 6.07 -0.70
CA SER A 183 6.56 5.28 0.40
C SER A 183 7.88 4.62 0.00
N MET A 184 8.74 4.41 0.99
CA MET A 184 10.01 3.70 0.88
C MET A 184 9.86 2.29 1.41
N PHE A 185 10.38 1.31 0.68
CA PHE A 185 10.47 -0.08 1.12
C PHE A 185 11.92 -0.55 1.08
N LEU A 186 12.45 -0.99 2.22
CA LEU A 186 13.79 -1.54 2.35
C LEU A 186 13.74 -3.03 2.70
N GLY A 187 14.76 -3.79 2.28
CA GLY A 187 15.05 -5.11 2.82
C GLY A 187 14.05 -6.19 2.41
N ASP A 188 13.66 -6.21 1.13
CA ASP A 188 12.59 -7.08 0.60
C ASP A 188 11.19 -6.76 1.16
N GLY A 189 11.01 -5.58 1.76
CA GLY A 189 9.67 -5.02 1.97
C GLY A 189 8.95 -4.82 0.65
N ASN A 190 7.67 -5.20 0.58
CA ASN A 190 6.87 -5.09 -0.64
C ASN A 190 5.39 -4.84 -0.33
N VAL A 191 4.57 -4.77 -1.38
CA VAL A 191 3.11 -4.78 -1.29
C VAL A 191 2.58 -6.16 -1.64
N VAL A 192 1.71 -6.71 -0.80
CA VAL A 192 1.05 -7.99 -1.05
C VAL A 192 -0.44 -7.77 -1.19
N LEU A 193 -0.98 -8.10 -2.36
CA LEU A 193 -2.41 -8.06 -2.68
C LEU A 193 -2.98 -9.45 -2.47
N LYS A 194 -3.77 -9.62 -1.41
CA LYS A 194 -4.25 -10.93 -0.98
C LYS A 194 -5.73 -11.08 -1.26
N SER A 195 -6.08 -12.12 -2.01
CA SER A 195 -7.47 -12.48 -2.30
C SER A 195 -8.09 -13.23 -1.11
N VAL A 196 -9.23 -12.74 -0.62
CA VAL A 196 -10.06 -13.46 0.38
C VAL A 196 -11.39 -13.88 -0.27
N TYR A 197 -12.05 -12.94 -0.93
CA TYR A 197 -13.26 -13.09 -1.72
C TYR A 197 -13.01 -12.87 -3.22
N GLY A 198 -11.77 -12.50 -3.60
CA GLY A 198 -11.35 -12.36 -4.99
C GLY A 198 -11.86 -11.09 -5.64
N ARG A 199 -11.92 -9.98 -4.89
CA ARG A 199 -12.42 -8.69 -5.39
C ARG A 199 -11.46 -7.57 -5.02
N MET A 200 -11.02 -6.83 -6.01
CA MET A 200 -10.18 -5.65 -5.82
C MET A 200 -10.71 -4.53 -6.70
N ALA A 201 -10.91 -3.35 -6.12
CA ALA A 201 -11.31 -2.19 -6.91
C ALA A 201 -10.79 -0.86 -6.37
N GLY A 202 -10.51 0.10 -7.26
CA GLY A 202 -10.09 1.45 -6.87
C GLY A 202 -8.75 1.50 -6.13
N LEU A 203 -7.90 0.48 -6.29
CA LEU A 203 -6.57 0.45 -5.67
C LEU A 203 -5.59 1.31 -6.47
N THR A 204 -4.83 2.15 -5.77
CA THR A 204 -3.68 2.86 -6.36
C THR A 204 -2.42 2.54 -5.57
N VAL A 205 -1.36 2.09 -6.25
CA VAL A 205 -0.01 1.90 -5.71
C VAL A 205 0.97 2.63 -6.63
N ARG A 206 1.39 3.83 -6.25
CA ARG A 206 2.17 4.70 -7.14
C ARG A 206 3.34 5.41 -6.46
N ASP A 207 4.35 5.71 -7.26
CA ASP A 207 5.46 6.61 -6.90
C ASP A 207 6.19 6.18 -5.61
N ASN A 208 6.20 4.88 -5.32
CA ASN A 208 6.96 4.30 -4.23
C ASN A 208 8.34 3.84 -4.74
N PHE A 209 9.32 3.74 -3.83
CA PHE A 209 10.62 3.18 -4.17
C PHE A 209 10.99 1.98 -3.29
N PHE A 210 11.58 0.97 -3.93
CA PHE A 210 11.84 -0.34 -3.36
C PHE A 210 13.32 -0.69 -3.46
N HIS A 211 13.88 -1.23 -2.38
CA HIS A 211 15.24 -1.74 -2.35
C HIS A 211 15.27 -3.08 -1.63
N GLY A 212 15.73 -4.11 -2.32
CA GLY A 212 15.80 -5.46 -1.77
C GLY A 212 16.71 -6.36 -2.59
N PHE A 213 16.47 -7.66 -2.48
CA PHE A 213 17.35 -8.69 -3.03
C PHE A 213 16.65 -9.62 -4.00
N LYS A 214 15.33 -9.82 -3.89
CA LYS A 214 14.66 -10.83 -4.74
C LYS A 214 13.14 -10.72 -4.89
N ARG A 215 12.42 -10.05 -3.98
CA ARG A 215 10.95 -10.03 -4.04
C ARG A 215 10.44 -9.08 -5.11
N GLU A 216 9.27 -9.39 -5.66
CA GLU A 216 8.56 -8.45 -6.52
C GLU A 216 8.05 -7.28 -5.66
N ILE A 217 8.03 -6.08 -6.23
CA ILE A 217 7.57 -4.89 -5.51
C ILE A 217 6.08 -4.97 -5.15
N VAL A 218 5.30 -5.68 -5.95
CA VAL A 218 3.90 -6.00 -5.74
C VAL A 218 3.70 -7.47 -6.06
N GLU A 219 3.25 -8.24 -5.08
CA GLU A 219 2.90 -9.66 -5.23
C GLU A 219 1.39 -9.84 -5.12
N VAL A 220 0.86 -10.81 -5.87
CA VAL A 220 -0.56 -11.19 -5.83
C VAL A 220 -0.66 -12.58 -5.20
N GLU A 221 -1.35 -12.67 -4.07
CA GLU A 221 -1.62 -13.93 -3.38
C GLU A 221 -3.07 -14.36 -3.60
N GLY A 222 -3.25 -15.52 -4.24
CA GLY A 222 -4.57 -16.05 -4.60
C GLY A 222 -5.11 -15.47 -5.90
N GLU A 223 -6.39 -15.73 -6.19
CA GLU A 223 -7.03 -15.37 -7.45
C GLU A 223 -8.04 -14.24 -7.26
N PHE A 224 -7.91 -13.16 -8.06
CA PHE A 224 -8.88 -12.08 -8.12
C PHE A 224 -9.80 -12.25 -9.33
N LYS A 225 -11.08 -12.56 -9.07
CA LYS A 225 -12.11 -12.70 -10.10
C LYS A 225 -12.61 -11.35 -10.61
N VAL A 226 -12.56 -10.34 -9.74
CA VAL A 226 -12.95 -8.96 -10.06
C VAL A 226 -11.77 -8.06 -9.77
N VAL A 227 -11.30 -7.37 -10.80
CA VAL A 227 -10.26 -6.32 -10.73
C VAL A 227 -10.80 -5.16 -11.55
N ASP A 228 -11.06 -4.03 -10.90
CA ASP A 228 -11.63 -2.83 -11.52
C ASP A 228 -10.92 -1.56 -11.02
N GLN A 229 -10.56 -0.63 -11.90
CA GLN A 229 -9.89 0.62 -11.50
C GLN A 229 -8.66 0.39 -10.59
N VAL A 230 -7.84 -0.61 -10.91
CA VAL A 230 -6.62 -0.92 -10.17
C VAL A 230 -5.42 -0.37 -10.92
N VAL A 231 -4.65 0.47 -10.25
CA VAL A 231 -3.50 1.12 -10.85
C VAL A 231 -2.24 0.96 -9.99
N VAL A 232 -1.33 0.16 -10.50
CA VAL A 232 0.07 0.05 -10.06
C VAL A 232 0.94 0.61 -11.17
N ASP A 233 1.69 1.68 -10.93
CA ASP A 233 2.52 2.37 -11.94
C ASP A 233 3.50 3.35 -11.25
N GLY A 234 4.52 3.83 -11.95
CA GLY A 234 5.44 4.87 -11.44
C GLY A 234 6.35 4.44 -10.27
N ASN A 235 6.25 3.19 -9.82
CA ASN A 235 7.10 2.64 -8.77
C ASN A 235 8.52 2.38 -9.28
N GLN A 236 9.51 2.60 -8.42
CA GLN A 236 10.93 2.45 -8.75
C GLN A 236 11.55 1.36 -7.88
N ALA A 237 12.43 0.54 -8.45
CA ALA A 237 13.11 -0.50 -7.69
C ALA A 237 14.59 -0.58 -8.05
N ASN A 238 15.42 -1.06 -7.13
CA ASN A 238 16.76 -1.50 -7.48
C ASN A 238 16.71 -2.70 -8.45
N LYS A 239 17.82 -2.99 -9.13
CA LYS A 239 17.87 -4.05 -10.18
C LYS A 239 17.49 -5.46 -9.71
N ALA A 240 17.51 -5.70 -8.39
CA ALA A 240 17.28 -7.02 -7.81
C ALA A 240 15.80 -7.34 -7.55
N MET A 241 14.93 -6.32 -7.51
CA MET A 241 13.50 -6.50 -7.28
C MET A 241 12.72 -6.33 -8.60
N PRO A 242 12.00 -7.36 -9.07
CA PRO A 242 11.16 -7.23 -10.26
C PRO A 242 10.06 -6.19 -10.08
N VAL A 243 9.93 -5.29 -11.06
CA VAL A 243 8.90 -4.26 -11.10
C VAL A 243 7.65 -4.84 -11.76
N ARG A 244 6.60 -5.10 -10.97
CA ARG A 244 5.27 -5.49 -11.45
C ARG A 244 4.33 -4.30 -11.47
N SER A 245 3.54 -4.17 -12.53
CA SER A 245 2.74 -2.99 -12.84
C SER A 245 1.42 -3.36 -13.51
N THR A 246 0.44 -2.46 -13.46
CA THR A 246 -0.75 -2.53 -14.33
C THR A 246 -0.59 -1.72 -15.62
N VAL A 247 0.53 -1.02 -15.76
CA VAL A 247 0.91 -0.24 -16.94
C VAL A 247 2.26 -0.77 -17.45
N GLY A 248 2.28 -1.24 -18.69
CA GLY A 248 3.49 -1.74 -19.35
C GLY A 248 4.03 -0.74 -20.36
N ARG A 249 5.36 -0.65 -20.48
CA ARG A 249 6.03 0.19 -21.48
C ARG A 249 7.22 -0.56 -22.06
N VAL A 250 7.17 -0.85 -23.36
CA VAL A 250 8.22 -1.60 -24.08
C VAL A 250 8.53 -0.89 -25.38
N THR A 251 9.82 -0.87 -25.76
CA THR A 251 10.26 -0.41 -27.08
C THR A 251 11.05 -1.52 -27.75
N VAL A 252 10.65 -1.85 -28.98
CA VAL A 252 11.25 -2.90 -29.80
C VAL A 252 11.80 -2.24 -31.06
N ALA A 253 13.09 -2.41 -31.34
CA ALA A 253 13.73 -1.92 -32.55
C ALA A 253 14.22 -3.09 -33.39
N GLY A 254 14.11 -2.98 -34.71
CA GLY A 254 14.57 -4.03 -35.62
C GLY A 254 14.24 -3.77 -37.08
N ASN A 255 14.89 -4.51 -37.96
CA ASN A 255 14.60 -4.55 -39.39
C ASN A 255 13.82 -5.82 -39.73
N GLY A 256 12.62 -5.64 -40.26
CA GLY A 256 11.75 -6.75 -40.64
C GLY A 256 10.32 -6.28 -40.86
N THR A 257 9.38 -7.22 -40.78
CA THR A 257 7.94 -6.97 -40.93
C THR A 257 7.16 -7.12 -39.62
N LYS A 258 7.85 -7.40 -38.50
CA LYS A 258 7.22 -7.81 -37.24
C LYS A 258 8.01 -7.35 -36.02
N TRP A 259 7.32 -6.76 -35.06
CA TRP A 259 7.84 -6.34 -33.75
C TRP A 259 6.95 -6.91 -32.65
N VAL A 260 7.57 -7.60 -31.69
CA VAL A 260 6.87 -8.29 -30.59
C VAL A 260 7.22 -7.61 -29.28
N ALA A 261 6.26 -6.90 -28.68
CA ALA A 261 6.37 -6.33 -27.35
C ALA A 261 5.75 -7.29 -26.34
N ASP A 262 6.59 -7.95 -25.54
CA ASP A 262 6.17 -8.88 -24.49
C ASP A 262 6.17 -8.18 -23.13
N PHE A 263 5.03 -8.27 -22.42
CA PHE A 263 4.83 -7.64 -21.13
C PHE A 263 4.63 -8.65 -19.98
N ASN A 264 4.87 -9.95 -20.18
CA ASN A 264 4.60 -10.98 -19.18
C ASN A 264 5.37 -10.78 -17.86
N ASP A 265 6.61 -10.30 -17.94
CA ASP A 265 7.44 -10.02 -16.76
C ASP A 265 7.12 -8.66 -16.09
N GLN A 266 6.32 -7.82 -16.75
CA GLN A 266 6.04 -6.45 -16.31
C GLN A 266 4.62 -6.30 -15.77
N LEU A 267 3.64 -7.02 -16.35
CA LEU A 267 2.24 -6.89 -15.98
C LEU A 267 1.84 -7.78 -14.80
N LEU A 268 0.93 -7.28 -13.97
CA LEU A 268 0.45 -8.00 -12.78
C LEU A 268 -0.50 -9.13 -13.12
N PHE A 269 -1.43 -8.90 -14.04
CA PHE A 269 -2.46 -9.89 -14.38
C PHE A 269 -2.15 -10.59 -15.70
N PRO A 270 -2.40 -11.91 -15.80
CA PRO A 270 -2.25 -12.62 -17.06
C PRO A 270 -3.35 -12.20 -18.05
N ASP A 271 -2.97 -12.04 -19.32
CA ASP A 271 -3.88 -11.83 -20.47
C ASP A 271 -5.00 -10.80 -20.22
N LYS A 272 -4.60 -9.63 -19.71
CA LYS A 272 -5.55 -8.59 -19.27
C LYS A 272 -5.19 -7.20 -19.77
N ILE A 273 -4.65 -7.10 -20.98
CA ILE A 273 -4.50 -5.80 -21.64
C ILE A 273 -5.92 -5.31 -21.97
N ASP A 274 -6.33 -4.20 -21.37
CA ASP A 274 -7.62 -3.56 -21.61
C ASP A 274 -7.51 -2.52 -22.73
N HIS A 275 -6.44 -1.71 -22.67
CA HIS A 275 -6.14 -0.70 -23.68
C HIS A 275 -4.65 -0.70 -24.03
N PHE A 276 -4.33 -0.31 -25.26
CA PHE A 276 -2.95 -0.11 -25.71
C PHE A 276 -2.82 1.09 -26.65
N GLN A 277 -1.60 1.63 -26.72
CA GLN A 277 -1.17 2.63 -27.68
C GLN A 277 0.20 2.25 -28.20
N TYR A 278 0.47 2.54 -29.48
CA TYR A 278 1.81 2.39 -30.03
C TYR A 278 2.18 3.53 -30.97
N SER A 279 3.48 3.80 -31.05
CA SER A 279 4.08 4.63 -32.09
C SER A 279 4.97 3.80 -32.99
N PHE A 280 4.95 4.09 -34.29
CA PHE A 280 5.75 3.40 -35.29
C PHE A 280 6.69 4.40 -35.97
N TYR A 281 8.00 4.27 -35.73
CA TYR A 281 9.01 5.16 -36.28
C TYR A 281 9.94 4.41 -37.23
N VAL A 282 9.89 4.74 -38.52
CA VAL A 282 10.78 4.16 -39.55
C VAL A 282 12.07 4.95 -39.64
N LYS A 283 13.21 4.28 -39.48
CA LYS A 283 14.53 4.90 -39.61
C LYS A 283 14.91 5.05 -41.08
N GLY A 284 15.61 6.14 -41.40
CA GLY A 284 16.31 6.30 -42.68
C GLY A 284 15.42 6.52 -43.92
N ARG A 285 14.09 6.65 -43.78
CA ARG A 285 13.24 7.08 -44.90
C ARG A 285 13.24 8.60 -45.02
N GLY A 286 13.88 9.12 -46.06
CA GLY A 286 13.87 10.53 -46.42
C GLY A 286 12.52 11.03 -46.96
N ARG A 287 12.45 12.33 -47.31
CA ARG A 287 11.28 12.93 -47.97
C ARG A 287 10.95 12.18 -49.27
N GLY A 288 9.72 11.65 -49.38
CA GLY A 288 9.22 10.98 -50.58
C GLY A 288 9.22 9.44 -50.52
N GLY A 289 9.72 8.82 -49.44
CA GLY A 289 9.55 7.39 -49.22
C GLY A 289 8.08 7.05 -48.94
N ARG A 290 7.57 5.95 -49.53
CA ARG A 290 6.24 5.39 -49.18
C ARG A 290 6.19 5.18 -47.66
N LEU A 291 5.07 5.44 -47.00
CA LEU A 291 4.89 5.02 -45.61
C LEU A 291 4.42 3.55 -45.62
N PRO A 292 5.04 2.66 -44.82
CA PRO A 292 4.57 1.29 -44.76
C PRO A 292 3.17 1.27 -44.14
N VAL A 293 2.31 0.38 -44.62
CA VAL A 293 1.04 0.09 -43.95
C VAL A 293 1.36 -0.78 -42.75
N HIS A 294 0.87 -0.40 -41.57
CA HIS A 294 1.16 -1.13 -40.33
C HIS A 294 -0.08 -1.22 -39.44
N ALA A 295 -0.18 -2.30 -38.68
CA ALA A 295 -1.25 -2.51 -37.71
C ALA A 295 -0.78 -3.37 -36.54
N ALA A 296 -1.45 -3.25 -35.39
CA ALA A 296 -1.37 -4.25 -34.35
C ALA A 296 -2.21 -5.47 -34.76
N THR A 297 -1.62 -6.66 -34.72
CA THR A 297 -2.26 -7.92 -35.14
C THR A 297 -2.50 -8.89 -33.99
N ASN A 298 -1.89 -8.65 -32.82
CA ASN A 298 -2.15 -9.39 -31.59
C ASN A 298 -2.05 -8.48 -30.37
N VAL A 299 -2.90 -8.73 -29.37
CA VAL A 299 -2.87 -8.13 -28.02
C VAL A 299 -3.10 -9.16 -26.90
N SER A 300 -3.19 -10.45 -27.23
CA SER A 300 -3.42 -11.52 -26.26
C SER A 300 -2.11 -12.01 -25.62
N GLY A 301 -2.23 -12.68 -24.47
CA GLY A 301 -1.12 -13.28 -23.74
C GLY A 301 -0.16 -12.25 -23.17
N ASN A 302 -0.64 -11.02 -22.89
CA ASN A 302 0.19 -9.86 -22.54
C ASN A 302 1.27 -9.54 -23.60
N VAL A 303 1.00 -9.85 -24.87
CA VAL A 303 1.90 -9.59 -25.98
C VAL A 303 1.21 -8.71 -27.01
N VAL A 304 1.85 -7.59 -27.36
CA VAL A 304 1.42 -6.76 -28.49
C VAL A 304 2.32 -7.05 -29.68
N VAL A 305 1.72 -7.46 -30.80
CA VAL A 305 2.44 -7.68 -32.06
C VAL A 305 2.03 -6.58 -33.04
N VAL A 306 3.03 -5.86 -33.56
CA VAL A 306 2.85 -4.89 -34.64
C VAL A 306 3.52 -5.45 -35.90
N GLU A 307 2.80 -5.43 -37.02
CA GLU A 307 3.27 -5.93 -38.31
C GLU A 307 3.14 -4.85 -39.39
N SER A 308 3.99 -4.92 -40.41
CA SER A 308 3.98 -4.05 -41.59
C SER A 308 3.88 -4.83 -42.90
N ASP A 309 3.37 -4.18 -43.95
CA ASP A 309 3.22 -4.76 -45.29
C ASP A 309 4.56 -5.01 -46.01
N GLU A 310 5.63 -4.35 -45.57
CA GLU A 310 6.97 -4.48 -46.12
C GLU A 310 8.04 -4.41 -45.02
N ALA A 311 9.23 -4.94 -45.33
CA ALA A 311 10.34 -4.91 -44.39
C ALA A 311 10.90 -3.49 -44.24
N VAL A 312 10.99 -3.01 -43.00
CA VAL A 312 11.55 -1.70 -42.66
C VAL A 312 12.40 -1.80 -41.39
N ASP A 313 13.42 -0.95 -41.26
CA ASP A 313 14.08 -0.71 -39.97
C ASP A 313 13.23 0.29 -39.19
N ALA A 314 12.56 -0.19 -38.15
CA ALA A 314 11.67 0.63 -37.33
C ALA A 314 11.90 0.45 -35.83
N VAL A 315 11.44 1.44 -35.09
CA VAL A 315 11.28 1.44 -33.64
C VAL A 315 9.80 1.50 -33.34
N VAL A 316 9.31 0.50 -32.60
CA VAL A 316 7.93 0.41 -32.13
C VAL A 316 7.92 0.58 -30.62
N SER A 317 7.35 1.67 -30.14
CA SER A 317 7.14 1.91 -28.71
C SER A 317 5.68 1.64 -28.38
N VAL A 318 5.44 0.76 -27.42
CA VAL A 318 4.11 0.29 -27.03
C VAL A 318 3.89 0.58 -25.55
N VAL A 319 2.71 1.12 -25.25
CA VAL A 319 2.21 1.32 -23.88
C VAL A 319 0.90 0.56 -23.75
N VAL A 320 0.75 -0.22 -22.67
CA VAL A 320 -0.44 -1.01 -22.39
C VAL A 320 -0.93 -0.72 -20.98
N ASP A 321 -2.21 -0.94 -20.72
CA ASP A 321 -2.76 -0.91 -19.37
C ASP A 321 -3.79 -2.02 -19.12
N GLN A 322 -3.97 -2.38 -17.84
CA GLN A 322 -4.85 -3.47 -17.39
C GLN A 322 -6.09 -2.99 -16.62
N PHE A 323 -6.52 -1.74 -16.88
CA PHE A 323 -7.65 -1.14 -16.20
C PHE A 323 -8.50 -0.31 -17.16
N LYS A 324 -9.82 -0.43 -17.02
CA LYS A 324 -10.78 0.30 -17.86
C LYS A 324 -10.63 1.80 -17.70
N LYS A 325 -10.20 2.48 -18.77
CA LYS A 325 -9.97 3.94 -18.75
C LYS A 325 -11.16 4.77 -19.22
N VAL A 326 -12.08 4.27 -20.06
CA VAL A 326 -13.12 5.14 -20.66
C VAL A 326 -14.38 4.36 -21.04
N ARG A 327 -15.55 5.02 -21.02
CA ARG A 327 -16.75 4.60 -21.77
C ARG A 327 -16.44 4.66 -23.27
N GLU A 328 -16.59 3.55 -23.97
CA GLU A 328 -16.65 3.56 -25.44
C GLU A 328 -17.89 4.34 -25.88
N ALA A 329 -17.71 5.43 -26.63
CA ALA A 329 -18.80 6.05 -27.35
C ALA A 329 -19.08 5.18 -28.59
N THR A 330 -20.22 4.51 -28.60
CA THR A 330 -20.75 3.89 -29.81
C THR A 330 -21.34 5.00 -30.68
N TYR A 331 -20.81 5.15 -31.90
CA TYR A 331 -21.34 6.05 -32.91
C TYR A 331 -22.41 5.36 -33.77
#